data_AF-A0A3D2WDE5-F1
#
_entry.id   AF-A0A3D2WDE5-F1
#
_cell.length_a   1.000
_cell.length_b   1.000
_cell.length_c   1.000
_cell.angle_alpha   90.00
_cell.angle_beta   90.00
_cell.angle_gamma   90.00
#
_symmetry.space_group_name_H-M   'P 1'
#
loop_
_entity.id
_entity.type
_entity.pdbx_description
1 polymer ?
#
loop_
_entity_poly.entity_id
_entity_poly.type
_entity_poly.pdbx_seq_one_letter_code
_entity_poly.pdbx_strand_id
1 'polypeptide(L)'
;MLSTSIDEAQDFYTPQTITARELGDGLAQLVWESFSDFFTTEDEEFLLPQINVFSEDEQSSGRTSEEALIFFMWAYTRGAQIAFLGQVPDERLRTGLDALHQAVFEDMMEHGTPESQLPTFERRVINRYAEYHKAATESDHRLGEVASRRLIGREISDSLSSALSERAIAIVNPLKDFLDGIKLIDS
;
A
#
# COMPACT_ATOMS: atom_id res chain seq x y z
N MET A 1 -45.15 5.77 -28.37
CA MET A 1 -44.51 5.26 -27.15
C MET A 1 -44.14 3.82 -27.39
N LEU A 2 -42.85 3.53 -27.45
CA LEU A 2 -42.28 2.20 -27.28
C LEU A 2 -40.90 2.47 -26.68
N SER A 3 -40.83 2.23 -25.38
CA SER A 3 -39.62 2.33 -24.58
C SER A 3 -38.68 1.21 -25.01
N THR A 4 -37.52 1.57 -25.53
CA THR A 4 -36.37 0.67 -25.57
C THR A 4 -35.48 1.07 -24.40
N SER A 5 -35.74 0.45 -23.26
CA SER A 5 -34.79 0.37 -22.15
C SER A 5 -34.01 -0.94 -22.31
N ILE A 6 -32.78 -0.99 -21.77
CA ILE A 6 -31.80 -2.09 -21.77
C ILE A 6 -30.91 -1.99 -23.03
N ASP A 7 -29.62 -1.65 -22.94
CA ASP A 7 -28.59 -2.33 -22.16
C ASP A 7 -27.38 -1.39 -21.96
N GLU A 8 -27.21 -0.81 -20.76
CA GLU A 8 -25.93 -0.23 -20.32
C GLU A 8 -25.35 -1.15 -19.24
N ALA A 9 -25.15 -2.43 -19.59
CA ALA A 9 -24.08 -3.19 -18.99
C ALA A 9 -22.78 -2.55 -19.48
N GLN A 10 -22.30 -1.58 -18.70
CA GLN A 10 -20.95 -1.07 -18.81
C GLN A 10 -20.03 -2.27 -18.55
N ASP A 11 -19.63 -2.97 -19.61
CA ASP A 11 -18.61 -4.01 -19.56
C ASP A 11 -17.45 -3.41 -18.76
N PHE A 12 -17.21 -3.93 -17.55
CA PHE A 12 -16.05 -3.57 -16.75
C PHE A 12 -14.83 -4.12 -17.49
N TYR A 13 -14.34 -3.35 -18.47
CA TYR A 13 -13.15 -3.69 -19.23
C TYR A 13 -11.95 -3.64 -18.30
N THR A 14 -11.53 -4.80 -17.80
CA THR A 14 -10.20 -4.94 -17.22
C THR A 14 -9.19 -4.68 -18.34
N PRO A 15 -8.27 -3.71 -18.20
CA PRO A 15 -7.26 -3.44 -19.21
C PRO A 15 -6.49 -4.73 -19.53
N GLN A 16 -6.42 -5.10 -20.81
CA GLN A 16 -5.65 -6.28 -21.23
C GLN A 16 -4.13 -6.03 -21.14
N THR A 17 -3.74 -4.75 -21.12
CA THR A 17 -2.36 -4.28 -21.05
C THR A 17 -2.28 -3.09 -20.09
N ILE A 18 -1.16 -2.97 -19.41
CA ILE A 18 -0.82 -1.79 -18.60
C ILE A 18 0.66 -1.47 -18.82
N THR A 19 1.00 -0.20 -18.97
CA THR A 19 2.41 0.23 -19.01
C THR A 19 3.01 0.22 -17.61
N ALA A 20 4.34 0.14 -17.53
CA ALA A 20 5.04 0.23 -16.24
C ALA A 20 4.68 1.52 -15.47
N ARG A 21 4.57 2.65 -16.17
CA ARG A 21 4.17 3.93 -15.56
C ARG A 21 2.73 3.89 -15.04
N GLU A 22 1.77 3.46 -15.86
CA GLU A 22 0.36 3.35 -15.43
C GLU A 22 0.19 2.40 -14.24
N LEU A 23 0.98 1.32 -14.18
CA LEU A 23 1.02 0.46 -13.01
C LEU A 23 1.50 1.24 -11.77
N GLY A 24 2.61 1.97 -11.88
CA GLY A 24 3.14 2.78 -10.77
C GLY A 24 2.14 3.81 -10.26
N ASP A 25 1.57 4.61 -11.18
CA ASP A 25 0.60 5.66 -10.87
C ASP A 25 -0.67 5.07 -10.22
N GLY A 26 -1.20 3.98 -10.79
CA GLY A 26 -2.38 3.30 -10.25
C GLY A 26 -2.14 2.69 -8.87
N LEU A 27 -0.96 2.08 -8.64
CA LEU A 27 -0.60 1.57 -7.33
C LEU A 27 -0.45 2.72 -6.30
N ALA A 28 0.09 3.88 -6.72
CA ALA A 28 0.28 5.02 -5.82
C ALA A 28 -1.06 5.60 -5.37
N GLN A 29 -2.02 5.68 -6.29
CA GLN A 29 -3.39 6.06 -5.95
C GLN A 29 -4.00 5.11 -4.92
N LEU A 30 -3.90 3.80 -5.13
CA LEU A 30 -4.44 2.80 -4.20
C LEU A 30 -3.77 2.83 -2.82
N VAL A 31 -2.46 3.13 -2.78
CA VAL A 31 -1.72 3.37 -1.52
C VAL A 31 -2.35 4.54 -0.76
N TRP A 32 -2.59 5.67 -1.43
CA TRP A 32 -3.16 6.86 -0.79
C TRP A 32 -4.61 6.67 -0.35
N GLU A 33 -5.43 5.96 -1.14
CA GLU A 33 -6.80 5.59 -0.78
C GLU A 33 -6.80 4.73 0.50
N SER A 34 -6.04 3.64 0.51
CA SER A 34 -5.94 2.76 1.68
C SER A 34 -5.36 3.46 2.90
N PHE A 35 -4.36 4.32 2.70
CA PHE A 35 -3.76 5.12 3.76
C PHE A 35 -4.76 6.10 4.36
N SER A 36 -5.51 6.82 3.53
CA SER A 36 -6.52 7.77 3.98
C SER A 36 -7.65 7.07 4.74
N ASP A 37 -8.16 5.97 4.17
CA ASP A 37 -9.21 5.14 4.79
C ASP A 37 -8.79 4.61 6.16
N PHE A 38 -7.51 4.26 6.32
CA PHE A 38 -6.96 3.79 7.60
C PHE A 38 -7.05 4.83 8.73
N PHE A 39 -7.04 6.13 8.40
CA PHE A 39 -7.15 7.21 9.40
C PHE A 39 -8.56 7.81 9.51
N THR A 40 -9.43 7.60 8.53
CA THR A 40 -10.79 8.17 8.51
C THR A 40 -11.86 7.21 9.00
N THR A 41 -11.65 5.90 8.88
CA THR A 41 -12.66 4.91 9.27
C THR A 41 -12.72 4.83 10.79
N GLU A 42 -13.81 5.33 11.38
CA GLU A 42 -14.30 4.94 12.72
C GLU A 42 -14.72 3.46 12.68
N ASP A 43 -13.82 2.55 12.33
CA ASP A 43 -14.11 1.11 12.38
C ASP A 43 -14.27 0.75 13.87
N GLU A 44 -15.52 0.70 14.35
CA GLU A 44 -15.87 0.32 15.72
C GLU A 44 -15.32 -1.08 16.11
N GLU A 45 -14.96 -1.90 15.13
CA GLU A 45 -14.36 -3.23 15.31
C GLU A 45 -12.83 -3.17 15.48
N PHE A 46 -12.19 -2.10 15.00
CA PHE A 46 -10.76 -1.82 15.15
C PHE A 46 -10.58 -0.57 16.00
N LEU A 47 -10.78 -0.72 17.32
CA LEU A 47 -10.20 0.20 18.28
C LEU A 47 -8.67 0.09 18.16
N LEU A 48 -8.08 0.74 17.15
CA LEU A 48 -6.72 1.24 17.19
C LEU A 48 -6.65 1.94 18.55
N PRO A 49 -5.92 1.41 19.53
CA PRO A 49 -5.93 1.97 20.88
C PRO A 49 -5.39 3.38 20.75
N GLN A 50 -6.32 4.35 20.68
CA GLN A 50 -6.12 5.78 20.42
C GLN A 50 -4.71 6.02 19.91
N ILE A 51 -4.42 5.62 18.67
CA ILE A 51 -3.23 6.11 17.99
C ILE A 51 -3.52 7.59 17.90
N ASN A 52 -3.01 8.33 18.89
CA ASN A 52 -3.32 9.72 19.07
C ASN A 52 -2.48 10.44 18.03
N VAL A 53 -2.92 10.36 16.77
CA VAL A 53 -2.42 11.15 15.65
C VAL A 53 -2.62 12.64 15.96
N PHE A 54 -3.49 12.95 16.93
CA PHE A 54 -3.71 14.28 17.52
C PHE A 54 -3.07 14.46 18.90
N SER A 55 -2.13 13.59 19.30
CA SER A 55 -1.28 13.84 20.47
C SER A 55 -0.50 15.12 20.20
N GLU A 56 -0.47 16.03 21.18
CA GLU A 56 0.24 17.30 21.10
C GLU A 56 1.76 17.15 20.84
N ASP A 57 2.28 15.91 20.85
CA ASP A 57 3.62 15.57 20.37
C ASP A 57 3.60 15.25 18.86
N GLU A 58 3.68 16.31 18.04
CA GLU A 58 3.77 16.29 16.56
C GLU A 58 4.80 15.28 16.04
N GLN A 59 5.86 15.01 16.81
CA GLN A 59 6.95 14.12 16.42
C GLN A 59 6.58 12.63 16.53
N SER A 60 5.67 12.28 17.44
CA SER A 60 5.13 10.93 17.60
C SER A 60 4.03 10.61 16.58
N SER A 61 3.19 11.61 16.27
CA SER A 61 2.12 11.52 15.27
C SER A 61 2.68 11.38 13.85
N GLY A 62 3.62 12.26 13.46
CA GLY A 62 4.24 12.20 12.13
C GLY A 62 4.94 10.87 11.86
N ARG A 63 5.61 10.31 12.88
CA ARG A 63 6.27 9.00 12.77
C ARG A 63 5.28 7.86 12.56
N THR A 64 4.11 7.92 13.19
CA THR A 64 3.10 6.86 13.05
C THR A 64 2.50 6.87 11.64
N SER A 65 2.18 8.06 11.11
CA SER A 65 1.70 8.22 9.74
C SER A 65 2.74 7.77 8.71
N GLU A 66 4.01 8.10 8.89
CA GLU A 66 5.08 7.61 8.02
C GLU A 66 5.19 6.07 8.04
N GLU A 67 5.16 5.43 9.21
CA GLU A 67 5.26 3.96 9.29
C GLU A 67 4.01 3.26 8.71
N ALA A 68 2.83 3.90 8.79
CA ALA A 68 1.61 3.44 8.13
C ALA A 68 1.71 3.54 6.60
N LEU A 69 2.16 4.68 6.07
CA LEU A 69 2.38 4.87 4.64
C LEU A 69 3.36 3.82 4.10
N ILE A 70 4.49 3.61 4.79
CA ILE A 70 5.47 2.59 4.39
C ILE A 70 4.87 1.18 4.36
N PHE A 71 3.98 0.85 5.31
CA PHE A 71 3.27 -0.43 5.33
C PHE A 71 2.38 -0.61 4.10
N PHE A 72 1.58 0.40 3.73
CA PHE A 72 0.74 0.32 2.54
C PHE A 72 1.56 0.25 1.25
N MET A 73 2.59 1.08 1.11
CA MET A 73 3.52 1.01 -0.03
C MET A 73 4.11 -0.41 -0.18
N TRP A 74 4.51 -1.03 0.93
CA TRP A 74 5.02 -2.40 0.94
C TRP A 74 3.95 -3.40 0.49
N ALA A 75 2.72 -3.31 1.00
CA ALA A 75 1.65 -4.25 0.70
C ALA A 75 1.29 -4.23 -0.79
N TYR A 76 1.16 -3.05 -1.39
CA TYR A 76 0.90 -2.89 -2.83
C TYR A 76 2.09 -3.34 -3.69
N THR A 77 3.32 -3.02 -3.28
CA THR A 77 4.55 -3.55 -3.92
C THR A 77 4.53 -5.08 -3.91
N ARG A 78 4.22 -5.69 -2.77
CA ARG A 78 4.20 -7.14 -2.59
C ARG A 78 3.12 -7.80 -3.43
N GLY A 79 1.92 -7.24 -3.48
CA GLY A 79 0.83 -7.77 -4.32
C GLY A 79 1.17 -7.73 -5.80
N ALA A 80 1.73 -6.62 -6.30
CA ALA A 80 2.21 -6.52 -7.68
C ALA A 80 3.33 -7.53 -7.99
N GLN A 81 4.29 -7.71 -7.07
CA GLN A 81 5.35 -8.72 -7.23
C GLN A 81 4.80 -10.15 -7.30
N ILE A 82 3.80 -10.48 -6.48
CA ILE A 82 3.18 -11.81 -6.52
C ILE A 82 2.40 -12.00 -7.81
N ALA A 83 1.65 -10.99 -8.27
CA ALA A 83 0.88 -11.06 -9.51
C ALA A 83 1.76 -11.35 -10.72
N PHE A 84 2.89 -10.64 -10.83
CA PHE A 84 3.76 -10.71 -11.99
C PHE A 84 4.91 -11.73 -11.87
N LEU A 85 4.96 -12.51 -10.79
CA LEU A 85 6.04 -13.47 -10.53
C LEU A 85 6.19 -14.48 -11.68
N GLY A 86 7.32 -14.44 -12.37
CA GLY A 86 7.62 -15.32 -13.51
C GLY A 86 6.82 -15.01 -14.78
N GLN A 87 5.97 -13.98 -14.77
CA GLN A 87 5.16 -13.56 -15.92
C GLN A 87 5.84 -12.48 -16.76
N VAL A 88 6.67 -11.63 -16.13
CA VAL A 88 7.29 -10.46 -16.76
C VAL A 88 8.79 -10.40 -16.43
N PRO A 89 9.62 -9.74 -17.25
CA PRO A 89 11.01 -9.48 -16.89
C PRO A 89 11.11 -8.62 -15.63
N ASP A 90 12.02 -8.99 -14.71
CA ASP A 90 12.22 -8.29 -13.43
C ASP A 90 12.48 -6.79 -13.60
N GLU A 91 13.22 -6.39 -14.64
CA GLU A 91 13.51 -4.98 -14.95
C GLU A 91 12.25 -4.16 -15.27
N ARG A 92 11.26 -4.78 -15.92
CA ARG A 92 10.02 -4.10 -16.27
C ARG A 92 9.14 -3.90 -15.05
N LEU A 93 8.97 -4.94 -14.24
CA LEU A 93 8.26 -4.82 -12.97
C LEU A 93 8.94 -3.78 -12.07
N ARG A 94 10.27 -3.80 -12.00
CA ARG A 94 11.04 -2.82 -11.25
C ARG A 94 10.75 -1.39 -11.71
N THR A 95 10.71 -1.13 -13.02
CA THR A 95 10.36 0.21 -13.54
C THR A 95 8.99 0.67 -13.02
N GLY A 96 8.00 -0.21 -12.97
CA GLY A 96 6.67 0.15 -12.47
C GLY A 96 6.63 0.36 -10.95
N LEU A 97 7.38 -0.45 -10.19
CA LEU A 97 7.52 -0.27 -8.76
C LEU A 97 8.33 1.00 -8.44
N ASP A 98 9.36 1.34 -9.20
CA ASP A 98 10.10 2.59 -9.03
C ASP A 98 9.18 3.80 -9.30
N ALA A 99 8.29 3.72 -10.30
CA ALA A 99 7.28 4.73 -10.58
C ALA A 99 6.25 4.89 -9.43
N LEU A 100 5.81 3.79 -8.79
CA LEU A 100 4.98 3.84 -7.58
C LEU A 100 5.65 4.69 -6.48
N HIS A 101 6.92 4.41 -6.17
CA HIS A 101 7.63 5.12 -5.10
C HIS A 101 7.82 6.59 -5.46
N GLN A 102 8.18 6.86 -6.72
CA GLN A 102 8.32 8.23 -7.23
C GLN A 102 7.03 9.03 -7.07
N ALA A 103 5.89 8.49 -7.52
CA ALA A 103 4.59 9.17 -7.43
C ALA A 103 4.20 9.46 -5.97
N VAL A 104 4.43 8.53 -5.05
CA VAL A 104 4.18 8.75 -3.61
C VAL A 104 5.09 9.85 -3.06
N PHE A 105 6.38 9.86 -3.39
CA PHE A 105 7.31 10.87 -2.87
C PHE A 105 7.06 12.26 -3.46
N GLU A 106 6.69 12.34 -4.74
CA GLU A 106 6.27 13.59 -5.38
C GLU A 106 5.02 14.15 -4.69
N ASP A 107 4.00 13.33 -4.47
CA ASP A 107 2.78 13.74 -3.77
C ASP A 107 3.06 14.20 -2.31
N MET A 108 3.95 13.50 -1.60
CA MET A 108 4.39 13.93 -0.26
C MET A 108 5.02 15.33 -0.28
N MET A 109 5.84 15.65 -1.29
CA MET A 109 6.46 16.97 -1.44
C MET A 109 5.44 18.04 -1.81
N GLU A 110 4.54 17.75 -2.74
CA GLU A 110 3.45 18.66 -3.14
C GLU A 110 2.56 19.04 -1.94
N HIS A 111 2.38 18.11 -1.00
CA HIS A 111 1.57 18.30 0.20
C HIS A 111 2.37 18.72 1.44
N GLY A 112 3.61 19.21 1.25
CA GLY A 112 4.34 19.97 2.27
C GLY A 112 5.45 19.21 3.01
N THR A 113 5.76 17.97 2.63
CA THR A 113 6.97 17.30 3.12
C THR A 113 8.22 17.98 2.53
N PRO A 114 9.17 18.49 3.34
CA PRO A 114 10.38 19.09 2.80
C PRO A 114 11.23 18.08 2.03
N GLU A 115 11.72 18.45 0.84
CA GLU A 115 12.60 17.61 0.01
C GLU A 115 13.83 17.08 0.79
N SER A 116 14.35 17.88 1.72
CA SER A 116 15.47 17.48 2.59
C SER A 116 15.19 16.30 3.53
N GLN A 117 13.91 15.97 3.74
CA GLN A 117 13.49 14.84 4.58
C GLN A 117 13.32 13.54 3.78
N LEU A 118 13.14 13.60 2.44
CA LEU A 118 12.93 12.43 1.59
C LEU A 118 14.04 11.37 1.72
N PRO A 119 15.35 11.70 1.72
CA PRO A 119 16.40 10.68 1.86
C PRO A 119 16.30 9.89 3.18
N THR A 120 15.77 10.52 4.24
CA THR A 120 15.55 9.84 5.51
C THR A 120 14.32 8.94 5.47
N PHE A 121 13.26 9.35 4.78
CA PHE A 121 12.07 8.53 4.55
C PHE A 121 12.39 7.32 3.66
N GLU A 122 13.07 7.51 2.54
CA GLU A 122 13.52 6.43 1.64
C GLU A 122 14.34 5.36 2.39
N ARG A 123 15.28 5.78 3.24
CA ARG A 123 16.05 4.84 4.05
C ARG A 123 15.17 4.05 5.02
N ARG A 124 14.09 4.66 5.53
CA ARG A 124 13.10 3.95 6.36
C ARG A 124 12.30 2.95 5.53
N VAL A 125 11.85 3.33 4.34
CA VAL A 125 11.18 2.43 3.38
C VAL A 125 12.03 1.17 3.15
N ILE A 126 13.30 1.33 2.78
CA ILE A 126 14.22 0.20 2.50
C ILE A 126 14.33 -0.74 3.72
N ASN A 127 14.57 -0.16 4.91
CA ASN A 127 14.71 -0.94 6.14
C ASN A 127 13.42 -1.68 6.49
N ARG A 128 12.27 -1.02 6.38
CA ARG A 128 10.95 -1.61 6.66
C ARG A 128 10.58 -2.68 5.65
N TYR A 129 10.87 -2.48 4.37
CA TYR A 129 10.62 -3.50 3.35
C TYR A 129 11.38 -4.79 3.65
N ALA A 130 12.66 -4.70 4.03
CA ALA A 130 13.43 -5.88 4.43
C ALA A 130 12.82 -6.59 5.65
N GLU A 131 12.38 -5.82 6.65
CA GLU A 131 11.71 -6.36 7.84
C GLU A 131 10.38 -7.06 7.49
N TYR A 132 9.53 -6.42 6.69
CA TYR A 132 8.22 -6.96 6.29
C TYR A 132 8.34 -8.15 5.35
N HIS A 133 9.26 -8.15 4.38
CA HIS A 133 9.51 -9.31 3.52
C HIS A 133 9.95 -10.53 4.33
N LYS A 134 10.88 -10.33 5.28
CA LYS A 134 11.31 -11.40 6.17
C LYS A 134 10.13 -11.91 7.01
N ALA A 135 9.38 -11.01 7.63
CA ALA A 135 8.25 -11.36 8.48
C ALA A 135 7.14 -12.11 7.72
N ALA A 136 6.78 -11.62 6.53
CA ALA A 136 5.78 -12.26 5.66
C ALA A 136 6.23 -13.63 5.13
N THR A 137 7.54 -13.87 5.01
CA THR A 137 8.07 -15.21 4.70
C THR A 137 7.91 -16.18 5.88
N GLU A 138 7.94 -15.67 7.11
CA GLU A 138 7.74 -16.47 8.33
C GLU A 138 6.24 -16.79 8.53
N SER A 139 5.37 -15.77 8.50
CA SER A 139 3.90 -15.91 8.46
C SER A 139 3.20 -14.55 8.34
N ASP A 140 1.93 -14.55 7.92
CA ASP A 140 1.09 -13.34 7.93
C ASP A 140 0.94 -12.76 9.34
N HIS A 141 0.81 -13.61 10.36
CA HIS A 141 0.75 -13.17 11.75
C HIS A 141 2.02 -12.41 12.16
N ARG A 142 3.20 -12.93 11.77
CA ARG A 142 4.48 -12.31 12.08
C ARG A 142 4.66 -10.95 11.40
N LEU A 143 4.17 -10.79 10.18
CA LEU A 143 4.09 -9.50 9.51
C LEU A 143 3.30 -8.49 10.35
N GLY A 144 2.12 -8.88 10.83
CA GLY A 144 1.27 -8.04 11.68
C GLY A 144 1.93 -7.64 12.99
N GLU A 145 2.68 -8.54 13.65
CA GLU A 145 3.48 -8.22 14.83
C GLU A 145 4.55 -7.16 14.55
N VAL A 146 5.26 -7.29 13.42
CA VAL A 146 6.31 -6.34 13.06
C VAL A 146 5.71 -4.98 12.69
N ALA A 147 4.63 -4.95 11.90
CA ALA A 147 3.94 -3.72 11.52
C ALA A 147 3.34 -2.99 12.74
N SER A 148 2.66 -3.72 13.64
CA SER A 148 2.10 -3.19 14.88
C SER A 148 3.19 -2.50 15.73
N ARG A 149 4.33 -3.18 15.95
CA ARG A 149 5.47 -2.60 16.69
C ARG A 149 6.06 -1.36 16.01
N ARG A 150 5.91 -1.19 14.70
CA ARG A 150 6.38 0.02 14.01
C ARG A 150 5.42 1.18 14.17
N LEU A 151 4.13 0.91 14.16
CA LEU A 151 3.08 1.93 14.32
C LEU A 151 2.98 2.46 15.75
N ILE A 152 2.91 1.59 16.75
CA ILE A 152 2.70 2.00 18.16
C ILE A 152 3.96 1.92 19.02
N GLY A 153 5.09 1.54 18.43
CA GLY A 153 6.37 1.44 19.12
C GLY A 153 6.55 0.12 19.88
N ARG A 154 7.04 0.16 21.11
CA ARG A 154 7.54 -1.06 21.80
C ARG A 154 6.44 -1.98 22.32
N GLU A 155 5.20 -1.51 22.39
CA GLU A 155 4.07 -2.31 22.84
C GLU A 155 3.55 -3.18 21.71
N ILE A 156 3.31 -4.46 22.00
CA ILE A 156 2.66 -5.38 21.06
C ILE A 156 1.17 -5.30 21.38
N SER A 157 0.38 -4.94 20.37
CA SER A 157 -1.08 -5.05 20.42
C SER A 157 -1.51 -6.21 19.53
N ASP A 158 -2.01 -7.28 20.13
CA ASP A 158 -2.45 -8.49 19.40
C ASP A 158 -3.62 -8.20 18.45
N SER A 159 -4.52 -7.28 18.84
CA SER A 159 -5.62 -6.83 18.00
C SER A 159 -5.11 -6.05 16.79
N LEU A 160 -4.20 -5.09 16.99
CA LEU A 160 -3.59 -4.32 15.91
C LEU A 160 -2.76 -5.22 14.99
N SER A 161 -2.01 -6.17 15.55
CA SER A 161 -1.25 -7.13 14.76
C SER A 161 -2.15 -7.98 13.87
N SER A 162 -3.25 -8.50 14.41
CA SER A 162 -4.23 -9.27 13.64
C SER A 162 -4.86 -8.42 12.54
N ALA A 163 -5.27 -7.18 12.87
CA ALA A 163 -5.84 -6.23 11.92
C ALA A 163 -4.90 -5.91 10.75
N LEU A 164 -3.61 -5.70 11.04
CA LEU A 164 -2.61 -5.40 10.01
C LEU A 164 -2.30 -6.62 9.14
N SER A 165 -2.26 -7.83 9.73
CA SER A 165 -2.17 -9.07 8.96
C SER A 165 -3.33 -9.22 8.00
N GLU A 166 -4.57 -9.06 8.49
CA GLU A 166 -5.78 -9.15 7.68
C GLU A 166 -5.82 -8.07 6.60
N ARG A 167 -5.43 -6.83 6.92
CA ARG A 167 -5.34 -5.73 5.96
C ARG A 167 -4.33 -6.02 4.86
N ALA A 168 -3.16 -6.56 5.19
CA ALA A 168 -2.17 -6.95 4.17
C ALA A 168 -2.74 -8.01 3.22
N ILE A 169 -3.44 -9.01 3.75
CA ILE A 169 -4.12 -10.05 2.94
C ILE A 169 -5.20 -9.43 2.05
N ALA A 170 -6.02 -8.54 2.63
CA ALA A 170 -7.11 -7.84 1.94
C ALA A 170 -6.63 -6.85 0.86
N ILE A 171 -5.35 -6.46 0.87
CA ILE A 171 -4.72 -5.70 -0.22
C ILE A 171 -4.10 -6.66 -1.24
N VAL A 172 -3.25 -7.57 -0.77
CA VAL A 172 -2.42 -8.41 -1.63
C VAL A 172 -3.25 -9.34 -2.50
N ASN A 173 -4.28 -9.99 -1.94
CA ASN A 173 -5.06 -10.97 -2.69
C ASN A 173 -5.92 -10.32 -3.78
N PRO A 174 -6.75 -9.29 -3.51
CA PRO A 174 -7.52 -8.65 -4.55
C PRO A 174 -6.65 -7.97 -5.62
N LEU A 175 -5.53 -7.36 -5.22
CA LEU A 175 -4.61 -6.75 -6.18
C LEU A 175 -3.99 -7.81 -7.10
N LYS A 176 -3.57 -8.94 -6.52
CA LYS A 176 -3.04 -10.06 -7.31
C LYS A 176 -4.09 -10.56 -8.31
N ASP A 177 -5.31 -10.77 -7.85
CA ASP A 177 -6.39 -11.27 -8.71
C ASP A 177 -6.77 -10.26 -9.80
N PHE A 178 -6.75 -8.96 -9.51
CA PHE A 178 -6.98 -7.91 -10.49
C PHE A 178 -5.88 -7.84 -11.56
N LEU A 179 -4.62 -7.98 -11.15
CA LEU A 179 -3.48 -7.91 -12.06
C LEU A 179 -3.24 -9.23 -12.81
N ASP A 180 -3.87 -10.33 -12.39
CA ASP A 180 -3.71 -11.62 -13.04
C ASP A 180 -4.21 -11.58 -14.50
N GLY A 181 -3.36 -12.05 -15.41
CA GLY A 181 -3.63 -12.02 -16.85
C GLY A 181 -3.45 -10.65 -17.54
N ILE A 182 -3.19 -9.57 -16.81
CA ILE A 182 -2.83 -8.27 -17.40
C ILE A 182 -1.40 -8.34 -17.94
N LYS A 183 -1.18 -7.89 -19.18
CA LYS A 183 0.17 -7.82 -19.76
C LYS A 183 0.86 -6.51 -19.39
N LEU A 184 1.92 -6.59 -18.60
CA LEU A 184 2.80 -5.45 -18.35
C LEU A 184 3.70 -5.19 -19.57
N ILE A 185 3.50 -4.04 -20.20
CA ILE A 185 4.24 -3.57 -21.38
C ILE A 185 5.17 -2.41 -21.04
N ASP A 186 6.14 -2.18 -21.91
CA ASP A 186 7.01 -1.01 -21.81
C ASP A 186 6.20 0.27 -22.14
N SER A 187 6.64 1.41 -21.60
CA SER A 187 6.06 2.74 -21.87
C SER A 187 6.36 3.23 -23.29
#